data_AF-A0A531KQY2-F1
#
_entry.id   AF-A0A531KQY2-F1
#
_cell.length_a   1.000
_cell.length_b   1.000
_cell.length_c   1.000
_cell.angle_alpha   90.00
_cell.angle_beta   90.00
_cell.angle_gamma   90.00
#
_symmetry.space_group_name_H-M   'P 1'
#
loop_
_entity.id
_entity.type
_entity.pdbx_description
1 polymer ?
#
loop_
_entity_poly.entity_id
_entity_poly.type
_entity_poly.pdbx_seq_one_letter_code
_entity_poly.pdbx_strand_id
1 'polypeptide(L)'
;MISLAVNETIARAVEVLRENDHGDYTIPTKGLYPFQWNWDSCLTALGLAHYDEARAWTEIETLFAHQWPDGMVPHIVFHVLNDSYFPGPEVWRTNRPTATSGITQPAVAGFAVRRLFDRARDKKLAAERARALLPKIDAWHRWFYENRDPRDEGLVAIIHPW
;
A
#
# COMPACT_ATOMS: atom_id res chain seq x y z
N MET A 1 4.09 -31.13 9.58
CA MET A 1 5.51 -30.90 9.26
C MET A 1 5.58 -30.20 7.92
N ILE A 2 6.08 -28.96 7.89
CA ILE A 2 6.34 -28.24 6.64
C ILE A 2 7.63 -28.80 6.03
N SER A 3 7.65 -29.05 4.72
CA SER A 3 8.81 -29.62 4.00
C SER A 3 10.04 -28.68 4.06
N LEU A 4 11.25 -29.24 4.00
CA LEU A 4 12.51 -28.49 3.94
C LEU A 4 12.48 -27.43 2.81
N ALA A 5 11.98 -27.82 1.63
CA ALA A 5 11.85 -26.93 0.47
C ALA A 5 10.90 -25.75 0.72
N VAL A 6 9.85 -25.94 1.55
CA VAL A 6 8.92 -24.86 1.91
C VAL A 6 9.59 -23.90 2.91
N ASN A 7 10.42 -24.40 3.83
CA ASN A 7 11.18 -23.54 4.73
C ASN A 7 12.21 -22.69 3.96
N GLU A 8 12.90 -23.25 2.97
CA GLU A 8 13.81 -22.51 2.09
C GLU A 8 13.07 -21.43 1.30
N THR A 9 11.90 -21.76 0.74
CA THR A 9 11.05 -20.80 0.01
C THR A 9 10.63 -19.63 0.90
N ILE A 10 10.20 -19.91 2.14
CA ILE A 10 9.83 -18.87 3.11
C ILE A 10 11.04 -18.01 3.49
N ALA A 11 12.19 -18.63 3.78
CA ALA A 11 13.40 -17.89 4.13
C ALA A 11 13.81 -16.93 3.01
N ARG A 12 13.77 -17.39 1.75
CA ARG A 12 14.07 -16.54 0.59
C ARG A 12 13.05 -15.42 0.39
N ALA A 13 11.77 -15.68 0.62
CA ALA A 13 10.74 -14.63 0.55
C ALA A 13 10.96 -13.53 1.61
N VAL A 14 11.38 -13.91 2.82
CA VAL A 14 11.73 -12.93 3.88
C VAL A 14 12.96 -12.13 3.50
N GLU A 15 13.99 -12.74 2.91
CA GLU A 15 15.16 -12.00 2.40
C GLU A 15 14.74 -10.96 1.36
N VAL A 16 13.92 -11.32 0.37
CA VAL A 16 13.45 -10.38 -0.66
C VAL A 16 12.70 -9.20 -0.05
N LEU A 17 11.81 -9.44 0.92
CA LEU A 17 11.10 -8.36 1.61
C LEU A 17 12.05 -7.44 2.38
N ARG A 18 13.06 -8.00 3.06
CA ARG A 18 14.07 -7.22 3.80
C ARG A 18 14.98 -6.41 2.86
N GLU A 19 15.38 -6.99 1.74
CA GLU A 19 16.22 -6.30 0.75
C GLU A 19 15.53 -5.09 0.12
N ASN A 20 14.19 -5.14 0.04
CA ASN A 20 13.35 -4.08 -0.51
C ASN A 20 12.75 -3.14 0.56
N ASP A 21 13.00 -3.38 1.85
CA ASP A 21 12.48 -2.56 2.94
C ASP A 21 13.32 -1.28 3.11
N HIS A 22 12.67 -0.12 3.04
CA HIS A 22 13.28 1.19 3.20
C HIS A 22 13.00 1.80 4.59
N GLY A 23 12.49 1.00 5.53
CA GLY A 23 12.26 1.35 6.92
C GLY A 23 10.78 1.45 7.25
N ASP A 24 10.04 2.31 6.54
CA ASP A 24 8.60 2.55 6.75
C ASP A 24 7.74 2.27 5.50
N TYR A 25 8.37 2.07 4.34
CA TYR A 25 7.75 1.52 3.13
C TYR A 25 8.65 0.46 2.48
N THR A 26 8.07 -0.38 1.63
CA THR A 26 8.81 -1.37 0.83
C THR A 26 8.67 -1.04 -0.65
N ILE A 27 9.76 -1.16 -1.39
CA ILE A 27 9.74 -1.02 -2.85
C ILE A 27 9.31 -2.35 -3.52
N PRO A 28 8.52 -2.35 -4.61
CA PRO A 28 8.10 -3.61 -5.25
C PRO A 28 9.26 -4.42 -5.80
N THR A 29 10.24 -3.75 -6.40
CA THR A 29 11.47 -4.40 -6.89
C THR A 29 12.62 -3.41 -6.97
N LYS A 30 13.77 -3.84 -6.49
CA LYS A 30 15.03 -3.10 -6.63
C LYS A 30 15.33 -2.79 -8.10
N GLY A 31 15.76 -1.56 -8.36
CA GLY A 31 16.20 -1.08 -9.69
C GLY A 31 15.10 -0.61 -10.62
N LEU A 32 13.94 -1.28 -10.67
CA LEU A 32 12.85 -0.92 -11.60
C LEU A 32 11.76 -0.06 -10.95
N TYR A 33 11.38 -0.36 -9.70
CA TYR A 33 10.30 0.34 -9.00
C TYR A 33 10.82 0.90 -7.67
N PRO A 34 11.41 2.11 -7.64
CA PRO A 34 12.17 2.61 -6.48
C PRO A 34 11.36 3.37 -5.41
N PHE A 35 10.03 3.35 -5.51
CA PHE A 35 9.09 4.06 -4.64
C PHE A 35 8.10 3.12 -3.93
N GLN A 36 7.16 3.69 -3.17
CA GLN A 36 6.05 2.91 -2.61
C GLN A 36 4.88 2.89 -3.59
N TRP A 37 4.34 1.70 -3.89
CA TRP A 37 3.13 1.53 -4.71
C TRP A 37 1.95 1.06 -3.86
N ASN A 38 0.76 1.54 -4.19
CA ASN A 38 -0.45 1.35 -3.39
C ASN A 38 -0.81 -0.12 -3.14
N TRP A 39 -1.19 -0.84 -4.19
CA TRP A 39 -1.65 -2.23 -4.02
C TRP A 39 -0.47 -3.17 -3.65
N ASP A 40 0.76 -2.86 -4.08
CA ASP A 40 1.98 -3.58 -3.72
C ASP A 40 2.21 -3.50 -2.21
N SER A 41 2.12 -2.30 -1.60
CA SER A 41 2.23 -2.13 -0.15
C SER A 41 1.16 -2.92 0.61
N CYS A 42 -0.06 -3.01 0.08
CA CYS A 42 -1.11 -3.81 0.71
C CYS A 42 -0.79 -5.31 0.70
N LEU A 43 -0.23 -5.84 -0.39
CA LEU A 43 0.18 -7.24 -0.49
C LEU A 43 1.47 -7.53 0.28
N THR A 44 2.43 -6.62 0.23
CA THR A 44 3.67 -6.65 1.02
C THR A 44 3.37 -6.69 2.50
N ALA A 45 2.41 -5.89 3.00
CA ALA A 45 2.00 -5.93 4.41
C ALA A 45 1.54 -7.32 4.85
N LEU A 46 0.82 -8.06 3.99
CA LEU A 46 0.42 -9.44 4.28
C LEU A 46 1.64 -10.38 4.39
N GLY A 47 2.67 -10.15 3.58
CA GLY A 47 3.95 -10.86 3.65
C GLY A 47 4.73 -10.53 4.93
N LEU A 48 4.87 -9.24 5.23
CA LEU A 48 5.54 -8.73 6.44
C LEU A 48 4.95 -9.33 7.72
N ALA A 49 3.62 -9.46 7.78
CA ALA A 49 2.92 -9.96 8.95
C ALA A 49 3.30 -11.40 9.35
N HIS A 50 3.93 -12.17 8.46
CA HIS A 50 4.45 -13.49 8.80
C HIS A 50 5.66 -13.46 9.74
N TYR A 51 6.42 -12.36 9.77
CA TYR A 51 7.60 -12.25 10.62
C TYR A 51 7.68 -10.96 11.46
N ASP A 52 6.99 -9.89 11.07
CA ASP A 52 6.94 -8.62 11.79
C ASP A 52 5.55 -7.95 11.65
N GLU A 53 4.72 -8.11 12.68
CA GLU A 53 3.35 -7.57 12.69
C GLU A 53 3.34 -6.03 12.76
N ALA A 54 4.25 -5.43 13.51
CA ALA A 54 4.29 -3.97 13.65
C ALA A 54 4.67 -3.32 12.32
N ARG A 55 5.70 -3.86 11.65
CA ARG A 55 6.14 -3.37 10.34
C ARG A 55 5.07 -3.53 9.25
N ALA A 56 4.28 -4.60 9.30
CA ALA A 56 3.14 -4.79 8.40
C ALA A 56 2.08 -3.69 8.51
N TRP A 57 1.77 -3.24 9.74
CA TRP A 57 0.87 -2.10 9.94
C TRP A 57 1.50 -0.80 9.45
N THR A 58 2.77 -0.56 9.77
CA THR A 58 3.51 0.63 9.31
C THR A 58 3.45 0.77 7.79
N GLU A 59 3.57 -0.32 7.02
CA GLU A 59 3.51 -0.29 5.54
C GLU A 59 2.23 0.39 5.02
N ILE A 60 1.09 0.01 5.58
CA ILE A 60 -0.22 0.56 5.18
C ILE A 60 -0.37 1.98 5.73
N GLU A 61 0.07 2.25 6.95
CA GLU A 61 0.01 3.60 7.53
C GLU A 61 0.83 4.61 6.74
N THR A 62 2.03 4.24 6.30
CA THR A 62 2.90 5.08 5.46
C THR A 62 2.22 5.41 4.13
N LEU A 63 1.54 4.45 3.50
CA LEU A 63 0.75 4.71 2.30
C LEU A 63 -0.40 5.71 2.58
N PHE A 64 -1.14 5.48 3.66
CA PHE A 64 -2.31 6.30 4.04
C PHE A 64 -1.97 7.65 4.67
N ALA A 65 -0.71 7.90 5.04
CA ALA A 65 -0.20 9.23 5.38
C ALA A 65 -0.22 10.17 4.14
N HIS A 66 -0.27 9.59 2.94
CA HIS A 66 -0.22 10.28 1.66
C HIS A 66 -1.58 10.30 0.93
N GLN A 67 -2.64 9.89 1.62
CA GLN A 67 -4.01 10.05 1.16
C GLN A 67 -4.32 11.54 0.89
N TRP A 68 -5.01 11.79 -0.22
CA TRP A 68 -5.42 13.14 -0.62
C TRP A 68 -6.60 13.64 0.23
N PRO A 69 -6.81 14.97 0.32
CA PRO A 69 -7.88 15.54 1.13
C PRO A 69 -9.29 15.11 0.71
N ASP A 70 -9.47 14.75 -0.56
CA ASP A 70 -10.73 14.24 -1.13
C ASP A 70 -10.94 12.72 -0.87
N GLY A 71 -9.96 12.04 -0.28
CA GLY A 71 -10.01 10.62 0.03
C GLY A 71 -9.23 9.73 -0.93
N MET A 72 -8.74 10.23 -2.08
CA MET A 72 -7.95 9.41 -3.01
C MET A 72 -6.66 8.90 -2.35
N VAL A 73 -6.39 7.59 -2.44
CA VAL A 73 -5.04 7.07 -2.21
C VAL A 73 -4.32 6.97 -3.55
N PRO A 74 -3.20 7.67 -3.76
CA PRO A 74 -2.46 7.67 -5.02
C PRO A 74 -1.83 6.30 -5.27
N HIS A 75 -1.49 6.00 -6.52
CA HIS A 75 -0.86 4.72 -6.85
C HIS A 75 0.65 4.68 -6.53
N ILE A 76 1.34 5.83 -6.50
CA ILE A 76 2.76 5.96 -6.11
C ILE A 76 2.91 7.06 -5.07
N VAL A 77 3.77 6.81 -4.08
CA VAL A 77 4.33 7.84 -3.18
C VAL A 77 5.83 7.98 -3.42
N PHE A 78 6.27 9.16 -3.81
CA PHE A 78 7.66 9.47 -4.15
C PHE A 78 8.42 9.99 -2.90
N HIS A 79 8.69 9.09 -1.94
CA HIS A 79 9.32 9.41 -0.64
C HIS A 79 10.69 10.08 -0.75
N VAL A 80 11.45 9.74 -1.79
CA VAL A 80 12.79 10.25 -2.09
C VAL A 80 12.87 10.64 -3.55
N LEU A 81 13.81 11.53 -3.91
CA LEU A 81 14.10 11.79 -5.31
C LEU A 81 14.78 10.56 -5.93
N ASN A 82 14.28 10.08 -7.05
CA ASN A 82 14.92 9.03 -7.83
C ASN A 82 14.57 9.14 -9.32
N ASP A 83 15.57 9.38 -10.15
CA ASP A 83 15.40 9.62 -11.59
C ASP A 83 15.35 8.33 -12.41
N SER A 84 15.44 7.16 -11.79
CA SER A 84 15.43 5.85 -12.47
C SER A 84 14.04 5.36 -12.87
N TYR A 85 12.98 6.07 -12.49
CA TYR A 85 11.60 5.73 -12.84
C TYR A 85 10.92 6.90 -13.54
N PHE A 86 10.20 6.59 -14.61
CA PHE A 86 9.46 7.56 -15.39
C PHE A 86 8.04 7.03 -15.68
N PRO A 87 6.99 7.86 -15.56
CA PRO A 87 6.99 9.28 -15.22
C PRO A 87 7.21 9.56 -13.72
N GLY A 88 8.14 10.48 -13.43
CA GLY A 88 8.47 10.95 -12.07
C GLY A 88 7.61 12.14 -11.59
N PRO A 89 7.84 12.63 -10.35
CA PRO A 89 7.11 13.75 -9.74
C PRO A 89 6.94 14.99 -10.63
N GLU A 90 7.98 15.35 -11.36
CA GLU A 90 8.06 16.53 -12.23
C GLU A 90 7.24 16.42 -13.52
N VAL A 91 6.80 15.20 -13.86
CA VAL A 91 5.81 14.96 -14.92
C VAL A 91 4.40 14.95 -14.32
N TRP A 92 4.22 14.28 -13.18
CA TRP A 92 2.91 14.21 -12.50
C TRP A 92 2.41 15.55 -11.98
N ARG A 93 3.30 16.40 -11.46
CA ARG A 93 3.05 17.78 -11.01
C ARG A 93 1.81 17.94 -10.12
N THR A 94 1.61 17.00 -9.20
CA THR A 94 0.44 16.98 -8.30
C THR A 94 0.49 18.03 -7.20
N ASN A 95 1.64 18.70 -7.00
CA ASN A 95 1.85 19.74 -5.97
C ASN A 95 1.50 19.31 -4.54
N ARG A 96 1.61 18.00 -4.26
CA ARG A 96 1.45 17.44 -2.91
C ARG A 96 2.72 17.71 -2.08
N PRO A 97 2.63 17.89 -0.74
CA PRO A 97 3.81 18.14 0.12
C PRO A 97 4.91 17.09 -0.02
N THR A 98 4.53 15.81 0.07
CA THR A 98 5.31 14.70 -0.48
C THR A 98 4.71 14.39 -1.84
N ALA A 99 5.54 14.35 -2.88
CA ALA A 99 5.04 14.10 -4.22
C ALA A 99 4.38 12.72 -4.32
N THR A 100 3.25 12.67 -5.02
CA THR A 100 2.55 11.42 -5.35
C THR A 100 2.18 11.44 -6.82
N SER A 101 1.87 10.28 -7.39
CA SER A 101 1.18 10.24 -8.68
C SER A 101 -0.23 10.84 -8.57
N GLY A 102 -0.85 11.12 -9.72
CA GLY A 102 -2.18 11.75 -9.82
C GLY A 102 -3.32 10.79 -10.13
N ILE A 103 -3.07 9.48 -10.11
CA ILE A 103 -4.09 8.44 -10.31
C ILE A 103 -4.05 7.46 -9.12
N THR A 104 -5.14 6.72 -8.93
CA THR A 104 -5.31 5.70 -7.88
C THR A 104 -5.01 4.29 -8.40
N GLN A 105 -5.19 3.27 -7.56
CA GLN A 105 -5.06 1.85 -7.88
C GLN A 105 -6.20 1.03 -7.21
N PRO A 106 -6.35 -0.28 -7.48
CA PRO A 106 -7.40 -1.11 -6.87
C PRO A 106 -7.48 -1.01 -5.33
N ALA A 107 -8.69 -0.89 -4.80
CA ALA A 107 -8.98 -0.64 -3.38
C ALA A 107 -8.77 -1.86 -2.45
N VAL A 108 -7.58 -2.47 -2.47
CA VAL A 108 -7.30 -3.72 -1.72
C VAL A 108 -6.92 -3.51 -0.25
N ALA A 109 -6.76 -2.26 0.20
CA ALA A 109 -6.34 -1.96 1.57
C ALA A 109 -7.30 -2.46 2.65
N GLY A 110 -8.63 -2.34 2.43
CA GLY A 110 -9.62 -2.86 3.38
C GLY A 110 -9.53 -4.38 3.55
N PHE A 111 -9.28 -5.10 2.46
CA PHE A 111 -9.01 -6.53 2.50
C PHE A 111 -7.72 -6.85 3.25
N ALA A 112 -6.62 -6.13 2.95
CA ALA A 112 -5.34 -6.36 3.58
C ALA A 112 -5.40 -6.11 5.10
N VAL A 113 -5.93 -4.95 5.52
CA VAL A 113 -6.13 -4.60 6.94
C VAL A 113 -6.98 -5.63 7.67
N ARG A 114 -8.07 -6.10 7.05
CA ARG A 114 -8.89 -7.16 7.65
C ARG A 114 -8.10 -8.44 7.86
N ARG A 115 -7.30 -8.86 6.88
CA ARG A 115 -6.46 -10.06 6.99
C ARG A 115 -5.36 -9.91 8.04
N LEU A 116 -4.74 -8.73 8.16
CA LEU A 116 -3.79 -8.44 9.23
C LEU A 116 -4.46 -8.56 10.60
N PHE A 117 -5.64 -7.94 10.77
CA PHE A 117 -6.39 -7.98 12.01
C PHE A 117 -6.79 -9.40 12.43
N ASP A 118 -7.35 -10.17 11.50
CA ASP A 118 -7.81 -11.55 11.77
C ASP A 118 -6.63 -12.45 12.19
N ARG A 119 -5.47 -12.30 11.54
CA ARG A 119 -4.28 -13.13 11.75
C ARG A 119 -3.38 -12.68 12.90
N ALA A 120 -3.52 -11.45 13.39
CA ALA A 120 -2.61 -10.86 14.36
C ALA A 120 -2.47 -11.71 15.64
N ARG A 121 -1.24 -11.86 16.13
CA ARG A 121 -0.93 -12.38 17.46
C ARG A 121 -1.08 -11.28 18.50
N ASP A 122 -0.61 -10.07 18.20
CA ASP A 122 -0.86 -8.90 19.04
C ASP A 122 -2.24 -8.29 18.71
N LYS A 123 -3.26 -8.73 19.43
CA LYS A 123 -4.64 -8.26 19.25
C LYS A 123 -4.83 -6.79 19.65
N LYS A 124 -4.05 -6.28 20.60
CA LYS A 124 -4.18 -4.89 21.05
C LYS A 124 -3.62 -3.94 19.98
N LEU A 125 -2.42 -4.22 19.49
CA LEU A 125 -1.81 -3.49 18.37
C LEU A 125 -2.72 -3.51 17.15
N ALA A 126 -3.20 -4.68 16.75
CA ALA A 126 -4.07 -4.81 15.58
C ALA A 126 -5.37 -4.01 15.72
N ALA A 127 -6.02 -4.03 16.88
CA ALA A 127 -7.24 -3.27 17.12
C ALA A 127 -7.03 -1.76 17.10
N GLU A 128 -5.91 -1.29 17.65
CA GLU A 128 -5.53 0.13 17.63
C GLU A 128 -5.28 0.61 16.20
N ARG A 129 -4.39 -0.09 15.48
CA ARG A 129 -3.96 0.26 14.11
C ARG A 129 -5.12 0.16 13.12
N ALA A 130 -5.93 -0.89 13.20
CA ALA A 130 -7.12 -1.02 12.36
C ALA A 130 -8.13 0.10 12.61
N ARG A 131 -8.40 0.47 13.88
CA ARG A 131 -9.34 1.55 14.20
C ARG A 131 -8.88 2.90 13.63
N ALA A 132 -7.57 3.16 13.60
CA ALA A 132 -7.02 4.36 12.99
C ALA A 132 -7.13 4.38 11.45
N LEU A 133 -6.97 3.22 10.80
CA LEU A 133 -7.01 3.10 9.33
C LEU A 133 -8.43 3.03 8.74
N LEU A 134 -9.39 2.45 9.46
CA LEU A 134 -10.77 2.27 8.98
C LEU A 134 -11.43 3.55 8.42
N PRO A 135 -11.43 4.71 9.11
CA PRO A 135 -12.05 5.91 8.56
C PRO A 135 -11.34 6.43 7.29
N LYS A 136 -10.03 6.21 7.18
CA LYS A 136 -9.26 6.58 5.98
C LYS A 136 -9.60 5.67 4.80
N ILE A 137 -9.72 4.36 5.03
CA ILE A 137 -10.15 3.39 4.02
C ILE A 137 -11.58 3.67 3.57
N ASP A 138 -12.48 4.00 4.50
CA ASP A 138 -13.86 4.40 4.20
C ASP A 138 -13.90 5.66 3.32
N ALA A 139 -13.08 6.68 3.62
CA ALA A 139 -12.96 7.87 2.78
C ALA A 139 -12.47 7.54 1.35
N TRP A 140 -11.55 6.58 1.21
CA TRP A 140 -11.09 6.14 -0.12
C TRP A 140 -12.18 5.39 -0.89
N HIS A 141 -12.95 4.54 -0.22
CA HIS A 141 -14.11 3.89 -0.83
C HIS A 141 -15.17 4.92 -1.25
N ARG A 142 -15.50 5.88 -0.38
CA ARG A 142 -16.41 6.98 -0.71
C ARG A 142 -15.94 7.74 -1.94
N TRP A 143 -14.65 8.06 -2.02
CA TRP A 143 -14.06 8.74 -3.17
C TRP A 143 -14.27 7.96 -4.47
N PHE A 144 -14.20 6.62 -4.47
CA PHE A 144 -14.48 5.82 -5.67
C PHE A 144 -15.92 5.98 -6.14
N TYR A 145 -16.91 5.92 -5.24
CA TYR A 145 -18.30 6.15 -5.62
C TYR A 145 -18.51 7.58 -6.16
N GLU A 146 -18.02 8.58 -5.44
CA GLU A 146 -18.23 9.99 -5.80
C GLU A 146 -17.52 10.40 -7.10
N ASN A 147 -16.32 9.88 -7.35
CA ASN A 147 -15.45 10.38 -8.43
C ASN A 147 -15.29 9.39 -9.58
N ARG A 148 -15.52 8.09 -9.35
CA ARG A 148 -15.36 7.03 -10.35
C ARG A 148 -16.66 6.29 -10.66
N ASP A 149 -17.75 6.59 -9.97
CA ASP A 149 -19.09 6.11 -10.30
C ASP A 149 -20.15 7.24 -10.19
N PRO A 150 -19.98 8.37 -10.92
CA PRO A 150 -20.89 9.52 -10.80
C PRO A 150 -22.33 9.24 -11.30
N ARG A 151 -22.58 8.05 -11.87
CA ARG A 151 -23.87 7.62 -12.39
C ARG A 151 -24.52 6.51 -11.56
N ASP A 152 -23.90 6.10 -10.45
CA ASP A 152 -24.40 5.04 -9.56
C ASP A 152 -24.67 3.72 -10.29
N GLU A 153 -23.73 3.32 -11.15
CA GLU A 153 -23.79 2.09 -11.95
C GLU A 153 -23.26 0.87 -11.16
N GLY A 154 -22.64 1.08 -9.99
CA GLY A 154 -21.98 0.06 -9.19
C GLY A 154 -20.64 -0.40 -9.78
N LEU A 155 -20.06 0.39 -10.69
CA LEU A 155 -18.82 0.10 -11.42
C LEU A 155 -17.82 1.25 -11.30
N VAL A 156 -16.56 0.91 -11.10
CA VAL A 156 -15.48 1.90 -10.97
C VAL A 156 -14.90 2.24 -12.35
N ALA A 157 -15.02 3.50 -12.76
CA ALA A 157 -14.34 4.01 -13.94
C ALA A 157 -12.84 4.17 -13.71
N ILE A 158 -12.04 3.68 -14.66
CA ILE A 158 -10.61 3.92 -14.74
C ILE A 158 -10.32 4.92 -15.87
N ILE A 159 -9.51 5.92 -15.57
CA ILE A 159 -9.13 6.99 -16.52
C ILE A 159 -7.72 6.81 -17.08
N HIS A 160 -6.99 5.82 -16.56
CA HIS A 160 -5.65 5.43 -16.97
C HIS A 160 -5.51 3.90 -16.83
N PRO A 161 -4.79 3.20 -17.72
CA PRO A 161 -4.57 1.74 -17.62
C PRO A 161 -3.60 1.30 -16.51
N TRP A 162 -3.07 2.23 -15.72
CA TRP A 162 -2.15 1.95 -14.61
C TRP A 162 -2.89 1.87 -13.28
#